data_AF-A0A2X3JZ29-F1
#
_entry.id   AF-A0A2X3JZ29-F1
#
_cell.length_a   1.000
_cell.length_b   1.000
_cell.length_c   1.000
_cell.angle_alpha   90.00
_cell.angle_beta   90.00
_cell.angle_gamma   90.00
#
_symmetry.space_group_name_H-M   'P 1'
#
loop_
_entity.id
_entity.type
_entity.pdbx_description
1 polymer ?
#
loop_
_entity_poly.entity_id
_entity_poly.type
_entity_poly.pdbx_seq_one_letter_code
_entity_poly.pdbx_strand_id
1 'polypeptide(L)'
;MSRIASNIIDTPGHVDFTIEVERSMRVLDGAVMVYCAVGGVQPQSETVWRQANKYKVPRIAFVNKMDRMGANFLKVVNQIKTRLGAKPGSAAAGDWC
;
A
#
# COMPACT_ATOMS: atom_id res chain seq x y z
N MET A 1 3.90 -17.89 24.93
CA MET A 1 3.70 -16.78 23.97
C MET A 1 4.97 -16.58 23.18
N SER A 2 4.97 -16.87 21.88
CA SER A 2 6.06 -16.53 20.98
C SER A 2 6.04 -15.03 20.68
N ARG A 3 7.18 -14.35 20.85
CA ARG A 3 7.36 -12.98 20.36
C ARG A 3 7.71 -13.03 18.87
N ILE A 4 7.00 -12.25 18.06
CA ILE A 4 7.33 -12.05 16.65
C ILE A 4 8.24 -10.82 16.58
N ALA A 5 9.40 -10.97 15.95
CA ALA A 5 10.28 -9.85 15.61
C ALA A 5 10.14 -9.56 14.11
N SER A 6 9.98 -8.29 13.76
CA SER A 6 9.84 -7.84 12.37
C SER A 6 10.79 -6.68 12.11
N ASN A 7 11.53 -6.74 11.02
CA ASN A 7 12.40 -5.66 10.57
C ASN A 7 11.63 -4.76 9.60
N ILE A 8 11.67 -3.45 9.81
CA ILE A 8 10.96 -2.47 8.99
C ILE A 8 11.99 -1.72 8.15
N ILE A 9 11.74 -1.63 6.84
CA ILE A 9 12.50 -0.80 5.91
C ILE A 9 11.55 0.30 5.43
N ASP A 10 11.89 1.56 5.72
CA ASP A 10 11.15 2.70 5.18
C ASP A 10 11.75 3.09 3.82
N THR A 11 10.88 3.32 2.83
CA THR A 11 11.29 3.67 1.47
C THR A 11 10.71 5.01 1.09
N PRO A 12 11.46 5.91 0.43
CA PRO A 12 10.93 7.21 0.05
C PRO A 12 9.79 7.08 -0.97
N GLY A 13 8.70 7.83 -0.77
CA GLY A 13 7.50 7.80 -1.62
C GLY A 13 7.53 8.73 -2.83
N HIS A 14 8.66 9.40 -3.09
CA HIS A 14 8.82 10.33 -4.21
C HIS A 14 9.39 9.63 -5.45
N VAL A 15 9.03 10.11 -6.65
CA VAL A 15 9.38 9.47 -7.93
C VAL A 15 10.89 9.36 -8.16
N ASP A 16 11.65 10.29 -7.61
CA ASP A 16 13.12 10.33 -7.72
C ASP A 16 13.80 9.14 -7.00
N PHE A 17 13.10 8.44 -6.12
CA PHE A 17 13.66 7.33 -5.32
C PHE A 17 13.14 5.95 -5.75
N THR A 18 12.56 5.86 -6.95
CA THR A 18 12.05 4.59 -7.51
C THR A 18 13.10 3.48 -7.60
N ILE A 19 14.39 3.81 -7.70
CA ILE A 19 15.51 2.86 -7.69
C ILE A 19 15.71 2.25 -6.29
N GLU A 20 15.59 3.05 -5.23
CA GLU A 20 15.73 2.58 -3.84
C GLU A 20 14.57 1.65 -3.45
N VAL A 21 13.36 2.00 -3.89
CA VAL A 21 12.18 1.14 -3.76
C VAL A 21 12.39 -0.18 -4.51
N GLU A 22 12.91 -0.16 -5.74
CA GLU A 22 13.16 -1.39 -6.51
C GLU A 22 14.18 -2.30 -5.84
N ARG A 23 15.25 -1.74 -5.26
CA ARG A 23 16.26 -2.52 -4.52
C ARG A 23 15.66 -3.15 -3.26
N SER A 24 14.84 -2.40 -2.54
CA SER A 24 14.18 -2.87 -1.32
C SER A 24 13.19 -4.01 -1.61
N MET A 25 12.42 -3.89 -2.70
CA MET A 25 11.44 -4.92 -3.10
C MET A 25 12.05 -6.28 -3.47
N ARG A 26 13.37 -6.37 -3.71
CA ARG A 26 14.07 -7.64 -3.99
C ARG A 26 14.41 -8.44 -2.73
N VAL A 27 14.49 -7.79 -1.58
CA VAL A 27 14.94 -8.39 -0.32
C VAL A 27 13.81 -8.52 0.71
N LEU A 28 12.67 -7.89 0.47
CA LEU A 28 11.53 -7.89 1.38
C LEU A 28 10.67 -9.15 1.19
N ASP A 29 10.35 -9.82 2.31
CA ASP A 29 9.38 -10.92 2.36
C ASP A 29 7.93 -10.45 2.24
N GLY A 30 7.68 -9.14 2.43
CA GLY A 30 6.37 -8.52 2.30
C GLY A 30 6.46 -7.01 2.37
N ALA A 31 5.43 -6.32 1.87
CA ALA A 31 5.38 -4.86 1.88
C ALA A 31 4.01 -4.31 2.31
N VAL A 32 4.02 -3.18 3.00
CA VAL A 32 2.82 -2.43 3.37
C VAL A 32 2.71 -1.21 2.46
N MET A 33 1.69 -1.19 1.61
CA MET A 33 1.43 -0.10 0.66
C MET A 33 0.46 0.89 1.28
N VAL A 34 0.94 2.10 1.56
CA VAL A 34 0.14 3.14 2.23
C VAL A 34 -0.52 4.07 1.20
N TYR A 35 -1.82 4.25 1.31
CA TYR A 35 -2.62 5.13 0.46
C TYR A 35 -3.25 6.25 1.28
N CYS A 36 -3.42 7.43 0.68
CA CYS A 36 -4.10 8.55 1.32
C CYS A 36 -5.62 8.43 1.13
N ALA A 37 -6.41 8.56 2.20
CA ALA A 37 -7.87 8.47 2.16
C ALA A 37 -8.54 9.50 1.23
N VAL A 38 -7.90 10.66 1.02
CA VAL A 38 -8.41 11.74 0.16
C VAL A 38 -7.91 11.58 -1.28
N GLY A 39 -6.59 11.37 -1.42
CA GLY A 39 -5.90 11.34 -2.72
C GLY A 39 -5.98 9.98 -3.45
N GLY A 40 -6.20 8.90 -2.70
CA GLY A 40 -6.32 7.55 -3.21
C GLY A 40 -5.10 7.04 -3.98
N VAL A 41 -5.34 6.35 -5.10
CA VAL A 41 -4.28 5.81 -5.96
C VAL A 41 -3.73 6.91 -6.86
N GLN A 42 -2.46 7.24 -6.67
CA GLN A 42 -1.72 8.21 -7.47
C GLN A 42 -0.79 7.52 -8.49
N PRO A 43 -0.36 8.21 -9.57
CA PRO A 43 0.54 7.63 -10.57
C PRO A 43 1.82 7.02 -9.99
N GLN A 44 2.34 7.59 -8.90
CA GLN A 44 3.50 7.09 -8.18
C GLN A 44 3.22 5.73 -7.53
N SER A 45 2.06 5.61 -6.88
CA SER A 45 1.61 4.35 -6.26
C SER A 45 1.43 3.24 -7.30
N GLU A 46 1.01 3.57 -8.53
CA GLU A 46 0.91 2.60 -9.63
C GLU A 46 2.30 2.06 -10.05
N THR A 47 3.31 2.93 -10.09
CA THR A 47 4.68 2.53 -10.44
C THR A 47 5.27 1.60 -9.39
N VAL A 48 5.14 1.93 -8.09
CA VAL A 48 5.58 1.06 -7.00
C VAL A 48 4.80 -0.27 -7.00
N TRP A 49 3.50 -0.23 -7.31
CA TRP A 49 2.68 -1.43 -7.44
C TRP A 49 3.19 -2.37 -8.55
N ARG A 50 3.57 -1.82 -9.71
CA ARG A 50 4.17 -2.61 -10.80
C ARG A 50 5.51 -3.21 -10.41
N GLN A 51 6.36 -2.47 -9.70
CA GLN A 51 7.62 -2.99 -9.19
C GLN A 51 7.38 -4.17 -8.24
N ALA A 52 6.45 -4.02 -7.30
CA ALA A 52 6.14 -5.08 -6.37
C ALA A 52 5.51 -6.31 -7.07
N ASN A 53 4.72 -6.13 -8.14
CA ASN A 53 4.21 -7.22 -8.99
C ASN A 53 5.35 -7.98 -9.68
N LYS A 54 6.35 -7.28 -10.22
CA LYS A 54 7.52 -7.88 -10.88
C LYS A 54 8.27 -8.84 -9.96
N TYR A 55 8.42 -8.48 -8.68
CA TYR A 55 9.09 -9.32 -7.68
C TYR A 55 8.15 -10.23 -6.90
N LYS A 56 6.85 -10.28 -7.25
CA LYS A 56 5.83 -11.11 -6.59
C LYS A 56 5.76 -10.95 -5.06
N VAL A 57 6.09 -9.77 -4.55
CA VAL A 57 6.09 -9.48 -3.10
C VAL A 57 4.65 -9.49 -2.58
N PRO A 58 4.31 -10.26 -1.54
CA PRO A 58 2.99 -10.20 -0.92
C PRO A 58 2.78 -8.86 -0.21
N ARG A 59 1.57 -8.30 -0.30
CA ARG A 59 1.31 -6.92 0.11
C ARG A 59 0.02 -6.76 0.89
N ILE A 60 0.04 -5.82 1.82
CA ILE A 60 -1.13 -5.29 2.51
C ILE A 60 -1.31 -3.84 2.10
N ALA A 61 -2.55 -3.44 1.77
CA ALA A 61 -2.88 -2.04 1.52
C ALA A 61 -3.40 -1.40 2.82
N PHE A 62 -2.83 -0.26 3.20
CA PHE A 62 -3.23 0.51 4.37
C PHE A 62 -3.72 1.89 3.94
N VAL A 63 -4.97 2.23 4.25
CA VAL A 63 -5.52 3.56 3.96
C VAL A 63 -5.31 4.46 5.17
N ASN A 64 -4.47 5.48 5.00
CA ASN A 64 -4.07 6.43 6.03
C ASN A 64 -4.71 7.81 5.82
N LYS A 65 -4.61 8.70 6.82
CA LYS A 65 -5.16 10.07 6.82
C LYS A 65 -6.69 10.12 6.74
N MET A 66 -7.36 9.21 7.43
CA MET A 66 -8.82 9.09 7.50
C MET A 66 -9.49 10.23 8.27
N ASP A 67 -8.72 10.97 9.06
CA ASP A 67 -9.10 12.15 9.83
C ASP A 67 -9.36 13.40 8.95
N ARG A 68 -8.93 13.38 7.68
CA ARG A 68 -9.03 14.55 6.80
C ARG A 68 -10.43 14.70 6.21
N MET A 69 -10.89 15.96 6.06
CA MET A 69 -12.09 16.25 5.29
C MET A 69 -11.97 15.70 3.86
N GLY A 70 -13.01 14.99 3.41
CA GLY A 70 -13.03 14.31 2.11
C GLY A 70 -12.37 12.93 2.10
N ALA A 71 -11.98 12.38 3.26
CA ALA A 71 -11.53 11.00 3.37
C ALA A 71 -12.65 10.02 2.98
N ASN A 72 -12.36 9.10 2.07
CA ASN A 72 -13.31 8.08 1.65
C ASN A 72 -12.60 6.74 1.42
N PHE A 73 -12.70 5.85 2.41
CA PHE A 73 -12.07 4.52 2.37
C PHE A 73 -12.54 3.69 1.18
N LEU A 74 -13.86 3.59 0.96
CA LEU A 74 -14.44 2.77 -0.11
C LEU A 74 -14.03 3.27 -1.49
N LYS A 75 -13.89 4.59 -1.67
CA LYS A 75 -13.34 5.19 -2.90
C LYS A 75 -11.91 4.71 -3.14
N VAL A 76 -11.05 4.70 -2.13
CA VAL A 76 -9.66 4.22 -2.27
C VAL A 76 -9.62 2.73 -2.57
N VAL A 77 -10.43 1.91 -1.89
CA VAL A 77 -10.56 0.47 -2.18
C VAL A 77 -10.99 0.22 -3.62
N ASN A 78 -11.99 0.97 -4.10
CA ASN A 78 -12.43 0.89 -5.49
C ASN A 78 -11.33 1.28 -6.47
N GLN A 79 -10.56 2.34 -6.17
CA GLN A 79 -9.42 2.74 -7.02
C GLN A 79 -8.31 1.68 -7.03
N ILE A 80 -8.03 1.02 -5.89
CA ILE A 80 -7.07 -0.08 -5.82
C ILE A 80 -7.54 -1.24 -6.72
N LYS A 81 -8.83 -1.56 -6.71
CA LYS A 81 -9.41 -2.59 -7.58
C LYS A 81 -9.33 -2.21 -9.06
N THR A 82 -9.75 -0.99 -9.43
CA THR A 82 -9.90 -0.59 -10.84
C THR A 82 -8.58 -0.16 -11.48
N ARG A 83 -7.71 0.57 -10.76
CA ARG A 83 -6.45 1.10 -11.31
C ARG A 83 -5.28 0.13 -11.17
N LEU A 84 -5.23 -0.63 -10.07
CA LEU A 84 -4.10 -1.53 -9.79
C LEU A 84 -4.40 -3.00 -10.16
N GLY A 85 -5.63 -3.31 -10.55
CA GLY A 85 -6.07 -4.67 -10.86
C GLY A 85 -6.02 -5.61 -9.65
N ALA A 86 -5.94 -5.06 -8.44
CA ALA A 86 -5.85 -5.85 -7.22
C ALA A 86 -7.22 -6.44 -6.86
N LYS A 87 -7.22 -7.59 -6.18
CA LYS A 87 -8.40 -8.12 -5.50
C LYS A 87 -8.33 -7.72 -4.03
N PRO A 88 -8.86 -6.55 -3.62
CA PRO A 88 -8.87 -6.19 -2.21
C PRO A 88 -9.72 -7.20 -1.45
N GLY A 89 -9.09 -7.96 -0.55
CA GLY A 89 -9.80 -8.72 0.47
C GLY A 89 -10.34 -7.73 1.50
N SER A 90 -11.60 -7.86 1.88
CA SER A 90 -12.22 -7.02 2.91
C SER A 90 -11.62 -7.36 4.28
N ALA A 91 -10.55 -6.68 4.66
CA ALA A 91 -10.12 -6.54 6.04
C ALA A 91 -10.29 -5.06 6.40
N ALA A 92 -11.18 -4.79 7.36
CA ALA A 92 -11.60 -3.46 7.83
C ALA A 92 -12.61 -2.70 6.94
N ALA A 93 -13.86 -3.15 6.95
CA ALA A 93 -15.05 -2.31 6.86
C ALA A 93 -16.22 -3.06 7.52
N GLY A 94 -16.17 -3.22 8.83
CA GLY A 94 -17.20 -3.86 9.64
C GLY A 94 -16.84 -3.77 11.11
N ASP A 95 -17.72 -3.13 11.87
CA ASP A 95 -17.87 -3.22 13.33
C ASP A 95 -16.79 -2.59 14.22
N TRP A 96 -16.68 -1.25 14.13
CA TRP A 96 -16.16 -0.43 15.23
C TRP A 96 -17.13 0.73 15.52
N CYS A 97 -18.30 0.35 16.05
CA CYS A 97 -19.13 1.13 16.95
C CYS A 97 -19.80 0.11 17.89
#